data_AF-A0AAP5QEY8-F1
#
_entry.id   AF-A0AAP5QEY8-F1
#
_cell.length_a   1.000
_cell.length_b   1.000
_cell.length_c   1.000
_cell.angle_alpha   90.00
_cell.angle_beta   90.00
_cell.angle_gamma   90.00
#
_symmetry.space_group_name_H-M   'P 1'
#
loop_
_entity.id
_entity.type
_entity.pdbx_description
1 polymer ?
#
loop_
_entity_poly.entity_id
_entity_poly.type
_entity_poly.pdbx_seq_one_letter_code
_entity_poly.pdbx_strand_id
1 'polypeptide(L)' 'MSQEFTVETGLVVFSVDGRVQFGWRDLTTGSFHSEADGKCIPDAIAAVEFSSDVVH' A
#
# COMPACT_ATOMS: atom_id res chain seq x y z
N MET A 1 -0.71 -6.01 24.87
CA MET A 1 -1.22 -6.84 23.76
C MET A 1 -0.88 -6.10 22.48
N SER A 2 0.13 -6.55 21.75
CA SER A 2 0.46 -6.03 20.42
C SER A 2 -0.68 -6.42 19.49
N GLN A 3 -1.38 -5.42 18.95
CA GLN A 3 -2.40 -5.66 17.93
C GLN A 3 -1.64 -6.03 16.66
N GLU A 4 -1.64 -7.32 16.30
CA GLU A 4 -1.10 -7.76 15.01
C GLU A 4 -2.06 -7.28 13.92
N PHE A 5 -1.71 -6.17 13.27
CA PHE A 5 -2.43 -5.69 12.12
C PHE A 5 -2.10 -6.59 10.93
N THR A 6 -3.12 -7.11 10.25
CA THR A 6 -2.95 -7.98 9.07
C THR A 6 -2.53 -7.20 7.81
N VAL A 7 -2.23 -5.90 7.94
CA VAL A 7 -1.91 -5.00 6.83
C VAL A 7 -0.76 -4.04 7.17
N GLU A 8 0.06 -3.72 6.18
CA GLU A 8 1.03 -2.60 6.22
C GLU A 8 0.45 -1.40 5.44
N THR A 9 0.12 -0.30 6.12
CA THR A 9 -0.51 0.89 5.51
C THR A 9 0.50 2.00 5.24
N GLY A 10 0.08 3.06 4.51
CA GLY A 10 0.96 4.20 4.25
C GLY A 10 2.06 3.86 3.25
N LEU A 11 1.72 3.10 2.21
CA LEU A 11 2.66 2.72 1.16
C LEU A 11 2.42 3.57 -0.09
N VAL A 12 3.50 3.94 -0.77
CA VAL A 12 3.46 4.36 -2.17
C VAL A 12 3.75 3.12 -3.03
N VAL A 13 2.76 2.68 -3.80
CA VAL A 13 2.81 1.48 -4.63
C VAL A 13 2.99 1.86 -6.10
N PHE A 14 3.93 1.20 -6.77
CA PHE A 14 4.25 1.37 -8.19
C PHE A 14 3.77 0.15 -8.97
N SER A 15 3.05 0.37 -10.07
CA SER A 15 2.62 -0.69 -10.99
C SER A 15 3.40 -0.65 -12.30
N VAL A 16 3.41 -1.77 -13.02
CA VAL A 16 4.13 -1.92 -14.30
C VAL A 16 3.67 -0.93 -15.38
N ASP A 17 2.42 -0.47 -15.30
CA ASP A 17 1.85 0.53 -16.21
C ASP A 17 2.33 1.97 -15.92
N GLY A 18 3.22 2.14 -14.95
CA GLY A 18 3.79 3.43 -14.55
C GLY A 18 2.89 4.25 -13.63
N ARG A 19 1.77 3.70 -13.16
CA ARG A 19 0.93 4.38 -12.16
C ARG A 19 1.54 4.28 -10.76
N VAL A 20 1.20 5.27 -9.96
CA VAL A 20 1.61 5.39 -8.57
C VAL A 20 0.37 5.69 -7.74
N GLN A 21 0.15 4.92 -6.70
CA GLN A 21 -1.01 5.03 -5.82
C GLN A 21 -0.60 4.89 -4.36
N PHE A 22 -1.29 5.60 -3.47
CA PHE A 22 -1.23 5.29 -2.06
C PHE A 22 -1.99 3.99 -1.77
N GLY A 23 -1.45 3.16 -0.90
CA GLY A 23 -1.94 1.82 -0.69
C GLY A 23 -1.51 1.19 0.62
N TRP A 24 -2.02 -0.02 0.82
CA TRP A 24 -1.62 -0.91 1.89
C TRP A 24 -1.35 -2.31 1.35
N ARG A 25 -0.54 -3.08 2.06
CA ARG A 25 -0.23 -4.47 1.72
C ARG A 25 -0.98 -5.41 2.64
N ASP A 26 -1.69 -6.36 2.07
CA ASP A 26 -2.23 -7.52 2.79
C ASP A 26 -1.07 -8.44 3.17
N LEU A 27 -0.82 -8.64 4.46
CA LEU A 27 0.27 -9.52 4.92
C LEU A 27 -0.05 -11.01 4.76
N THR A 28 -1.33 -11.36 4.61
CA THR A 28 -1.78 -12.74 4.37
C THR A 28 -1.60 -13.14 2.91
N THR A 29 -2.02 -12.27 1.99
CA THR A 29 -2.00 -12.57 0.55
C THR A 29 -0.78 -12.00 -0.17
N GLY A 30 -0.10 -11.03 0.44
CA GLY A 30 0.98 -10.26 -0.17
C GLY A 30 0.50 -9.22 -1.20
N SER A 31 -0.82 -9.11 -1.42
CA SER A 31 -1.41 -8.21 -2.41
C SER A 31 -1.36 -6.75 -1.94
N PHE A 32 -1.24 -5.83 -2.91
CA PHE A 32 -1.35 -4.39 -2.64
C PHE A 32 -2.73 -3.89 -2.99
N HIS A 33 -3.27 -3.00 -2.17
CA HIS A 33 -4.60 -2.43 -2.33
C HIS A 33 -4.53 -0.92 -2.27
N SER A 34 -5.34 -0.27 -3.12
CA SER A 34 -5.46 1.18 -3.22
C SER A 34 -6.16 1.76 -1.98
N GLU A 35 -5.58 2.78 -1.36
CA GLU A 35 -6.22 3.51 -0.26
C GLU A 35 -7.45 4.29 -0.72
N ALA A 36 -7.51 4.68 -2.01
CA ALA A 36 -8.60 5.48 -2.54
C ALA A 36 -9.92 4.71 -2.68
N ASP A 37 -9.85 3.42 -2.99
CA ASP A 37 -11.03 2.61 -3.32
C ASP A 37 -11.00 1.16 -2.79
N GLY A 38 -9.95 0.76 -2.08
CA GLY A 38 -9.79 -0.57 -1.50
C GLY A 38 -9.52 -1.68 -2.52
N LYS A 39 -9.46 -1.36 -3.82
CA LYS A 39 -9.26 -2.38 -4.87
C LYS A 39 -7.82 -2.82 -4.92
N CYS A 40 -7.61 -4.08 -5.31
CA CYS A 40 -6.28 -4.61 -5.57
C CYS A 40 -5.61 -3.79 -6.69
N ILE A 41 -4.33 -3.44 -6.49
CA ILE A 41 -3.49 -2.79 -7.49
C ILE A 41 -2.84 -3.90 -8.31
N PRO A 42 -3.28 -4.11 -9.56
CA PRO A 42 -2.72 -5.15 -10.42
C PRO A 42 -1.28 -4.80 -10.80
N ASP A 43 -0.46 -5.84 -11.01
CA ASP A 43 0.90 -5.71 -11.52
C ASP A 43 1.78 -4.73 -10.71
N ALA A 44 1.57 -4.69 -9.39
CA ALA A 44 2.43 -3.96 -8.47
C ALA A 44 3.86 -4.53 -8.51
N ILE A 45 4.84 -3.67 -8.81
CA ILE A 45 6.25 -4.02 -8.97
C ILE A 45 7.12 -3.54 -7.82
N ALA A 46 6.68 -2.54 -7.06
CA ALA A 46 7.38 -2.03 -5.89
C ALA A 46 6.42 -1.31 -4.94
N ALA A 47 6.80 -1.27 -3.66
CA ALA A 47 6.16 -0.43 -2.67
C ALA A 47 7.22 0.15 -1.72
N VAL A 48 7.04 1.40 -1.32
CA VAL A 48 7.89 2.07 -0.33
C VAL A 48 7.01 2.71 0.74
N GLU A 49 7.49 2.73 1.98
CA GLU A 49 6.81 3.43 3.06
C GLU A 49 6.78 4.94 2.78
N PHE A 50 5.60 5.54 2.95
CA PHE A 50 5.41 6.97 2.89
C PHE A 50 5.57 7.56 4.29
N SER A 51 6.49 8.51 4.41
CA SER A 51 6.62 9.35 5.60
C SER A 51 6.57 10.81 5.17
N SER A 52 5.75 11.61 5.85
CA SER A 52 5.60 13.04 5.62
C SER A 52 5.81 13.78 6.92
N ASP A 53 6.62 14.84 6.87
CA ASP A 53 6.84 15.74 8.01
C ASP A 53 5.60 16.61 8.31
N VAL A 54 4.61 16.59 7.42
CA VAL A 54 3.35 17.33 7.56
C VAL A 54 2.18 16.40 7.25
N VAL A 55 1.24 16.31 8.20
CA VAL A 55 -0.08 15.74 7.97
C VAL A 55 -0.96 16.85 7.40
N HIS A 56 -1.57 16.60 6.23
CA HIS A 56 -2.59 17.48 5.66
C HIS A 56 -3.95 17.22 6.31
#